data_AF-A0A7J9C8A3-F1
#
_entry.id   AF-A0A7J9C8A3-F1
#
_cell.length_a   1.000
_cell.length_b   1.000
_cell.length_c   1.000
_cell.angle_alpha   90.00
_cell.angle_beta   90.00
_cell.angle_gamma   90.00
#
_symmetry.space_group_name_H-M   'P 1'
#
loop_
_entity.id
_entity.type
_entity.pdbx_description
1 polymer ?
#
loop_
_entity_poly.entity_id
_entity_poly.type
_entity_poly.pdbx_seq_one_letter_code
_entity_poly.pdbx_strand_id
1 'polypeptide(L)'
;MAVVKSLVCHSSQAAVLLLLLVVASVQTRTSKAQLSCTNQLINLNVCAPFMVPGATETQPSSLCCGALQAVQHDCLCSTLRIAAQLPSQCNVPPLYCAT
;
A
#
# COMPACT_ATOMS: atom_id res chain seq x y z
N MET A 1 40.37 -31.55 -12.73
CA MET A 1 38.91 -31.72 -12.45
C MET A 1 38.50 -31.40 -11.01
N ALA A 2 39.40 -31.42 -10.01
CA ALA A 2 39.06 -31.06 -8.62
C ALA A 2 38.89 -29.54 -8.39
N VAL A 3 39.70 -28.71 -9.06
CA VAL A 3 39.63 -27.23 -8.98
C VAL A 3 38.27 -26.71 -9.48
N VAL A 4 37.75 -27.25 -10.58
CA VAL A 4 36.45 -26.85 -11.17
C VAL A 4 35.29 -27.13 -10.21
N LYS A 5 35.36 -28.23 -9.45
CA LYS A 5 34.35 -28.61 -8.43
C LYS A 5 34.35 -27.64 -7.24
N SER A 6 35.51 -27.08 -6.89
CA SER A 6 35.66 -26.14 -5.77
C SER A 6 35.15 -24.72 -6.11
N LEU A 7 35.30 -24.28 -7.37
CA LEU A 7 34.73 -23.02 -7.86
C LEU A 7 33.20 -23.05 -7.97
N VAL A 8 32.63 -24.21 -8.34
CA VAL A 8 31.17 -24.39 -8.47
C VAL A 8 30.44 -24.34 -7.12
N CYS A 9 31.07 -24.81 -6.03
CA CYS A 9 30.51 -24.67 -4.68
C CYS A 9 30.64 -23.24 -4.11
N HIS A 10 31.65 -22.48 -4.52
CA HIS A 10 31.83 -21.09 -4.09
C HIS A 10 30.85 -20.14 -4.79
N SER A 11 30.58 -20.36 -6.07
CA SER A 11 29.62 -19.56 -6.83
C SER A 11 28.17 -19.79 -6.37
N SER A 12 27.81 -20.99 -5.92
CA SER A 12 26.46 -21.28 -5.39
C SER A 12 26.18 -20.58 -4.06
N GLN A 13 27.17 -20.53 -3.16
CA GLN A 13 27.09 -19.81 -1.88
C GLN A 13 26.92 -18.30 -2.08
N ALA A 14 27.69 -17.71 -3.00
CA ALA A 14 27.59 -16.29 -3.33
C ALA A 14 26.24 -15.93 -3.98
N ALA A 15 25.71 -16.79 -4.87
CA ALA A 15 24.40 -16.59 -5.49
C ALA A 15 23.25 -16.64 -4.47
N VAL A 16 23.30 -17.56 -3.51
CA VAL A 16 22.31 -17.64 -2.42
C VAL A 16 22.39 -16.41 -1.52
N LEU A 17 23.59 -15.94 -1.17
CA LEU A 17 23.76 -14.72 -0.36
C LEU A 17 23.22 -13.48 -1.08
N LEU A 18 23.46 -13.35 -2.39
CA LEU A 18 22.92 -12.26 -3.21
C LEU A 18 21.38 -12.32 -3.27
N LEU A 19 20.80 -13.50 -3.44
CA LEU A 19 19.34 -13.70 -3.41
C LEU A 19 18.75 -13.28 -2.05
N LEU A 20 19.38 -13.67 -0.93
CA LEU A 20 18.94 -13.29 0.41
C LEU A 20 19.00 -11.77 0.64
N LEU A 21 20.04 -11.10 0.14
CA LEU A 21 20.18 -9.64 0.22
C LEU A 21 19.11 -8.92 -0.61
N VAL A 22 18.81 -9.41 -1.82
CA VAL A 22 17.72 -8.88 -2.65
C VAL A 22 16.39 -9.02 -1.93
N VAL A 23 16.07 -10.20 -1.38
CA VAL A 23 14.82 -10.42 -0.64
C VAL A 23 14.74 -9.50 0.58
N ALA A 24 15.81 -9.37 1.39
CA ALA A 24 15.83 -8.47 2.55
C ALA A 24 15.61 -7.00 2.18
N SER A 25 16.15 -6.55 1.04
CA SER A 25 15.94 -5.18 0.54
C SER A 25 14.51 -4.91 0.06
N VAL A 26 13.80 -5.95 -0.41
CA VAL A 26 12.39 -5.84 -0.81
C VAL A 26 11.49 -5.75 0.41
N GLN A 27 11.73 -6.55 1.45
CA GLN A 27 10.89 -6.57 2.67
C GLN A 27 10.94 -5.26 3.47
N THR A 28 12.07 -4.55 3.43
CA THR A 28 12.23 -3.25 4.10
C THR A 28 11.57 -2.09 3.34
N ARG A 29 11.40 -2.22 2.02
CA ARG A 29 10.68 -1.22 1.21
C ARG A 29 9.17 -1.34 1.39
N THR A 30 8.64 -2.56 1.44
CA THR A 30 7.21 -2.80 1.62
C THR A 30 6.72 -2.32 2.98
N SER A 31 7.44 -2.59 4.06
CA SER A 31 7.08 -2.14 5.42
C SER A 31 7.05 -0.61 5.56
N LYS A 32 8.06 0.10 5.03
CA LYS A 32 8.09 1.58 5.03
C LYS A 32 7.00 2.18 4.13
N ALA A 33 6.77 1.59 2.97
CA ALA A 33 5.71 2.03 2.06
C ALA A 33 4.31 1.83 2.67
N GLN A 34 4.08 0.72 3.37
CA GLN A 34 2.85 0.47 4.12
C GLN A 34 2.64 1.50 5.23
N LEU A 35 3.66 1.76 6.05
CA LEU A 35 3.57 2.75 7.14
C LEU A 35 3.30 4.17 6.61
N SER A 36 3.96 4.54 5.49
CA SER A 36 3.72 5.81 4.80
C SER A 36 2.29 5.91 4.26
N CYS A 37 1.76 4.82 3.68
CA CYS A 37 0.40 4.76 3.17
C CYS A 37 -0.62 4.95 4.29
N THR A 38 -0.46 4.26 5.42
CA THR A 38 -1.33 4.42 6.60
C THR A 38 -1.34 5.86 7.10
N ASN A 39 -0.17 6.49 7.25
CA ASN A 39 -0.09 7.88 7.72
C ASN A 39 -0.73 8.86 6.72
N GLN A 40 -0.53 8.66 5.42
CA GLN A 40 -1.18 9.46 4.37
C GLN A 40 -2.70 9.32 4.40
N LEU A 41 -3.22 8.10 4.60
CA LEU A 41 -4.65 7.83 4.74
C LEU A 41 -5.26 8.46 5.99
N ILE A 42 -4.56 8.44 7.13
CA ILE A 42 -5.02 9.10 8.36
C ILE A 42 -5.23 10.60 8.14
N ASN A 43 -4.35 11.24 7.36
CA ASN A 43 -4.49 12.66 7.06
C ASN A 43 -5.74 13.00 6.22
N LEU A 44 -6.35 12.02 5.54
CA LEU A 44 -7.63 12.21 4.84
C LEU A 44 -8.80 12.42 5.80
N ASN A 45 -8.62 12.24 7.11
CA ASN A 45 -9.69 12.52 8.08
C ASN A 45 -10.18 13.98 8.03
N VAL A 46 -9.36 14.92 7.54
CA VAL A 46 -9.78 16.31 7.28
C VAL A 46 -10.88 16.42 6.19
N CYS A 47 -11.03 15.39 5.35
CA CYS A 47 -12.06 15.31 4.32
C CYS A 47 -13.40 14.77 4.83
N ALA A 48 -13.46 14.20 6.05
CA ALA A 48 -14.65 13.59 6.60
C ALA A 48 -15.95 14.40 6.45
N PRO A 49 -16.00 15.73 6.76
CA PRO A 49 -17.26 16.48 6.66
C PRO A 49 -17.81 16.61 5.24
N PHE A 50 -16.99 16.40 4.21
CA PHE A 50 -17.40 16.52 2.80
C PHE A 50 -17.79 15.17 2.17
N MET A 51 -17.59 14.05 2.88
CA MET A 51 -17.80 12.69 2.37
C MET A 51 -19.12 12.06 2.83
N VAL A 52 -19.89 12.76 3.67
CA VAL A 52 -21.14 12.23 4.24
C VAL A 52 -22.34 12.72 3.42
N PRO A 53 -23.29 11.84 3.04
CA PRO A 53 -24.53 12.27 2.39
C PRO A 53 -25.28 13.31 3.22
N GLY A 54 -25.79 14.35 2.57
CA GLY A 54 -26.51 15.44 3.25
C GLY A 54 -25.61 16.49 3.90
N ALA A 55 -24.30 16.48 3.64
CA ALA A 55 -23.42 17.58 4.02
C ALA A 55 -23.90 18.90 3.41
N THR A 56 -23.95 19.95 4.23
CA THR A 56 -24.27 21.32 3.78
C THR A 56 -23.15 21.91 2.94
N GLU A 57 -21.90 21.52 3.22
CA GLU A 57 -20.72 21.91 2.46
C GLU A 57 -20.39 20.82 1.44
N THR A 58 -20.68 21.09 0.16
CA THR A 58 -20.43 20.16 -0.95
C THR A 58 -19.07 20.34 -1.61
N GLN A 59 -18.38 21.46 -1.32
CA GLN A 59 -17.07 21.78 -1.86
C GLN A 59 -15.97 21.40 -0.86
N PRO A 60 -15.01 20.52 -1.20
CA PRO A 60 -13.92 20.18 -0.31
C PRO A 60 -13.01 21.39 -0.05
N SER A 61 -12.52 21.51 1.19
CA SER A 61 -11.54 22.55 1.55
C SER A 61 -10.20 22.32 0.83
N SER A 62 -9.41 23.40 0.69
CA SER A 62 -8.05 23.32 0.14
C SER A 62 -7.15 22.35 0.95
N LEU A 63 -7.37 22.26 2.26
CA LEU A 63 -6.68 21.31 3.13
C LEU A 63 -7.04 19.86 2.79
N CYS A 64 -8.31 19.56 2.55
CA CYS A 64 -8.74 18.23 2.10
C CYS A 64 -8.13 17.89 0.73
N CYS A 65 -8.21 18.80 -0.23
CA CYS A 65 -7.62 18.57 -1.56
C CYS A 65 -6.09 18.37 -1.49
N GLY A 66 -5.38 19.16 -0.68
CA GLY A 66 -3.95 19.01 -0.47
C GLY A 66 -3.57 17.69 0.21
N ALA A 67 -4.35 17.28 1.23
CA ALA A 67 -4.16 15.98 1.88
C ALA A 67 -4.38 14.82 0.90
N LEU A 68 -5.42 14.91 0.05
CA LEU A 68 -5.71 13.91 -0.98
C LEU A 68 -4.61 13.81 -2.03
N GLN A 69 -4.08 14.94 -2.49
CA GLN A 69 -2.97 14.98 -3.45
C GLN A 69 -1.67 14.40 -2.88
N ALA A 70 -1.47 14.46 -1.56
CA ALA A 70 -0.28 13.92 -0.90
C ALA A 70 -0.30 12.39 -0.74
N VAL A 71 -1.45 11.72 -0.95
CA VAL A 71 -1.54 10.27 -0.91
C VAL A 71 -0.96 9.67 -2.18
N GLN A 72 -0.08 8.68 -2.03
CA GLN A 72 0.45 7.94 -3.17
C GLN A 72 -0.67 7.23 -3.93
N HIS A 73 -0.64 7.33 -5.26
CA HIS A 73 -1.69 6.79 -6.13
C HIS A 73 -1.94 5.28 -5.91
N ASP A 74 -0.88 4.47 -5.88
CA ASP A 74 -0.99 3.01 -5.68
C ASP A 74 -1.57 2.66 -4.30
N CYS A 75 -1.21 3.44 -3.29
CA CYS A 75 -1.75 3.32 -1.93
C CYS A 75 -3.25 3.60 -1.92
N LEU A 76 -3.68 4.69 -2.58
CA LEU A 76 -5.09 5.06 -2.66
C LEU A 76 -5.91 4.00 -3.41
N CYS A 77 -5.46 3.57 -4.60
CA CYS A 77 -6.14 2.56 -5.40
C CYS A 77 -6.23 1.21 -4.67
N SER A 78 -5.14 0.76 -4.05
CA SER A 78 -5.13 -0.48 -3.27
C SER A 78 -6.07 -0.40 -2.08
N THR A 79 -6.08 0.73 -1.37
CA THR A 79 -6.96 0.95 -0.23
C THR A 79 -8.43 0.93 -0.63
N LEU A 80 -8.81 1.63 -1.70
CA LEU A 80 -10.19 1.64 -2.19
C LEU A 80 -10.67 0.24 -2.59
N ARG A 81 -9.82 -0.52 -3.28
CA ARG A 81 -10.11 -1.92 -3.62
C ARG A 81 -10.31 -2.78 -2.38
N ILE A 82 -9.43 -2.67 -1.37
CA ILE A 82 -9.54 -3.42 -0.12
C ILE A 82 -10.81 -2.99 0.63
N ALA A 83 -11.07 -1.69 0.73
CA ALA A 83 -12.24 -1.14 1.42
C ALA A 83 -13.56 -1.63 0.80
N ALA A 84 -13.65 -1.75 -0.52
CA ALA A 84 -14.82 -2.31 -1.20
C ALA A 84 -15.05 -3.80 -0.89
N GLN A 85 -13.99 -4.54 -0.51
CA GLN A 85 -14.07 -5.96 -0.15
C GLN A 85 -14.35 -6.19 1.33
N LEU A 86 -13.97 -5.25 2.21
CA LEU A 86 -14.19 -5.34 3.66
C LEU A 86 -15.62 -5.73 4.05
N PRO A 87 -16.68 -5.17 3.44
CA PRO A 87 -18.06 -5.56 3.73
C PRO A 87 -18.28 -7.09 3.68
N SER A 88 -17.87 -7.72 2.58
CA SER A 88 -18.02 -9.17 2.41
C SER A 88 -17.21 -9.97 3.43
N GLN A 89 -16.01 -9.50 3.77
CA GLN A 89 -15.14 -10.12 4.78
C GLN A 89 -15.72 -10.01 6.20
N CYS A 90 -16.50 -8.96 6.45
CA CYS A 90 -17.22 -8.73 7.71
C CYS A 90 -18.66 -9.28 7.69
N ASN A 91 -19.03 -10.07 6.67
CA ASN A 91 -20.35 -10.67 6.53
C ASN A 91 -21.51 -9.64 6.50
N VAL A 92 -21.23 -8.43 6.02
CA VAL A 92 -22.24 -7.40 5.77
C VAL A 92 -22.54 -7.32 4.27
N PRO A 93 -23.74 -6.84 3.86
CA PRO A 93 -24.11 -6.74 2.46
C PRO A 93 -23.06 -5.96 1.64
N PRO A 94 -22.75 -6.40 0.41
CA PRO A 94 -21.80 -5.71 -0.45
C PRO A 94 -22.30 -4.31 -0.81
N LEU A 95 -21.37 -3.38 -0.96
CA LEU A 95 -21.67 -1.99 -1.34
C LEU A 95 -22.13 -1.96 -2.80
N TYR A 96 -23.36 -1.51 -3.02
CA TYR A 96 -23.88 -1.16 -4.34
C TYR A 96 -23.97 0.36 -4.44
N CYS A 97 -23.00 0.97 -5.12
CA CYS A 97 -23.07 2.39 -5.45
C CYS A 97 -23.83 2.52 -6.78
N ALA A 98 -25.05 3.07 -6.73
CA ALA A 98 -25.73 3.51 -7.95
C ALA A 98 -24.94 4.68 -8.56
N THR A 99 -24.74 4.65 -9.87
CA THR A 99 -24.06 5.70 -10.65
C THR A 99 -24.90 6.95 -10.78
#